data_AF-A0A1Q2CDH8-F1
#
_entry.id   AF-A0A1Q2CDH8-F1
#
_cell.length_a   1.000
_cell.length_b   1.000
_cell.length_c   1.000
_cell.angle_alpha   90.00
_cell.angle_beta   90.00
_cell.angle_gamma   90.00
#
_symmetry.space_group_name_H-M   'P 1'
#
loop_
_entity.id
_entity.type
_entity.pdbx_description
1 polymer ?
#
loop_
_entity_poly.entity_id
_entity_poly.type
_entity_poly.pdbx_seq_one_letter_code
_entity_poly.pdbx_strand_id
1 'polypeptide(L)'
;MQPYSREPEYLSVLADGTVKQLNPFTGTEVWTVPGRGNRPLGINRPYPLPLNPDEEGRHCAFCERRYLDTPPEKSRVIRTEDGWETIYRSPAEDLFATVAEFRRIPNLYEILSFDYWHANYGFQLPGRVQQRKDAYLASPEGRAHVVSVIRGKLLSSGLSDEEVDALGAEDLVGQASGFFGGGHDLVVARRHFVDGAVDDSQLASSGTLSPDEHATFIRYTVESVRMAYDVNRYARYVTVFQNWLKPAGASFDHLHKQLVSIDERGVQHEATLAKLRNNGNLFNDVGANYAMYRNLVIAENEHALAFAGFGHRFPTIEIYSKSEQSDPWEMDRAEVRGMSDLIHAMHAATGPDVPCNEEWHYRPIDVSMPMPWRVMLKWRVSTLAGFEGATKIYLNTIPPTGLRDRVVAALRSLREKGLIVPDLMIGAEAQTRPNPLRYRR
;
A
#
# COMPACT_ATOMS: atom_id res chain seq x y z
N MET A 1 -8.06 38.58 19.30
CA MET A 1 -9.06 37.50 19.10
C MET A 1 -8.84 36.94 17.71
N GLN A 2 -8.51 35.65 17.58
CA GLN A 2 -8.70 35.00 16.29
C GLN A 2 -10.20 35.03 15.97
N PRO A 3 -10.61 35.39 14.75
CA PRO A 3 -12.02 35.37 14.39
C PRO A 3 -12.56 33.95 14.57
N TYR A 4 -13.70 33.81 15.25
CA TYR A 4 -14.43 32.55 15.34
C TYR A 4 -14.82 32.14 13.91
N SER A 5 -14.11 31.17 13.35
CA SER A 5 -14.41 30.58 12.04
C SER A 5 -15.11 29.26 12.29
N ARG A 6 -16.38 29.15 11.92
CA ARG A 6 -17.10 27.87 11.95
C ARG A 6 -16.49 26.97 10.87
N GLU A 7 -16.08 25.76 11.25
CA GLU A 7 -15.63 24.79 10.27
C GLU A 7 -16.73 24.50 9.23
N PRO A 8 -16.37 24.34 7.95
CA PRO A 8 -17.36 24.07 6.91
C PRO A 8 -18.01 22.70 7.13
N GLU A 9 -19.27 22.57 6.71
CA GLU A 9 -19.98 21.30 6.73
C GLU A 9 -19.35 20.34 5.70
N TYR A 10 -18.61 19.33 6.15
CA TYR A 10 -17.88 18.41 5.24
C TYR A 10 -18.79 17.42 4.50
N LEU A 11 -20.03 17.25 4.95
CA LEU A 11 -21.00 16.33 4.36
C LEU A 11 -22.42 16.91 4.44
N SER A 12 -22.98 17.32 3.31
CA SER A 12 -24.34 17.87 3.23
C SER A 12 -25.23 16.97 2.38
N VAL A 13 -26.42 16.62 2.88
CA VAL A 13 -27.44 15.92 2.10
C VAL A 13 -28.51 16.94 1.72
N LEU A 14 -28.73 17.14 0.42
CA LEU A 14 -29.71 18.07 -0.11
C LEU A 14 -31.09 17.42 -0.21
N ALA A 15 -32.12 18.25 -0.39
CA ALA A 15 -33.52 17.80 -0.42
C ALA A 15 -33.83 16.81 -1.56
N ASP A 16 -33.08 16.86 -2.66
CA ASP A 16 -33.19 15.91 -3.77
C ASP A 16 -32.49 14.57 -3.49
N GLY A 17 -31.74 14.46 -2.40
CA GLY A 17 -30.91 13.31 -2.04
C GLY A 17 -29.45 13.43 -2.50
N THR A 18 -29.05 14.52 -3.15
CA THR A 18 -27.65 14.75 -3.52
C THR A 18 -26.79 14.92 -2.27
N VAL A 19 -25.70 14.14 -2.20
CA VAL A 19 -24.71 14.22 -1.12
C VAL A 19 -23.51 15.01 -1.61
N LYS A 20 -23.28 16.19 -1.03
CA LYS A 20 -22.08 17.01 -1.27
C LYS A 20 -21.05 16.77 -0.17
N GLN A 21 -19.80 16.61 -0.57
CA GLN A 21 -18.69 16.26 0.31
C GLN A 21 -17.52 17.21 0.07
N LEU A 22 -16.83 17.59 1.14
CA LEU A 22 -15.60 18.36 1.10
C LEU A 22 -14.55 17.66 1.95
N ASN A 23 -13.40 17.34 1.37
CA ASN A 23 -12.33 16.71 2.13
C ASN A 23 -11.63 17.73 3.03
N PRO A 24 -11.56 17.50 4.34
CA PRO A 24 -10.99 18.48 5.27
C PRO A 24 -9.48 18.64 5.13
N PHE A 25 -8.77 17.66 4.56
CA PHE A 25 -7.32 17.70 4.37
C PHE A 25 -6.95 18.28 3.02
N THR A 26 -7.53 17.76 1.94
CA THR A 26 -7.16 18.10 0.55
C THR A 26 -7.99 19.22 -0.07
N GLY A 27 -9.14 19.58 0.51
CA GLY A 27 -10.09 20.52 -0.10
C GLY A 27 -10.79 19.97 -1.34
N THR A 28 -10.72 18.65 -1.58
CA THR A 28 -11.38 18.02 -2.73
C THR A 28 -12.90 18.03 -2.54
N GLU A 29 -13.62 18.50 -3.56
CA GLU A 29 -15.08 18.48 -3.61
C GLU A 29 -15.60 17.26 -4.36
N VAL A 30 -16.62 16.61 -3.80
CA VAL A 30 -17.20 15.39 -4.36
C VAL A 30 -18.70 15.37 -4.20
N TRP A 31 -19.42 15.03 -5.27
CA TRP A 31 -20.87 14.90 -5.26
C TRP A 31 -21.29 13.47 -5.53
N THR A 32 -22.31 13.01 -4.82
CA THR A 32 -23.04 11.78 -5.12
C THR A 32 -24.48 12.15 -5.43
N VAL A 33 -24.83 12.04 -6.71
CA VAL A 33 -26.15 12.43 -7.23
C VAL A 33 -27.06 11.19 -7.32
N PRO A 34 -28.32 11.27 -6.84
CA PRO A 34 -29.29 10.19 -6.97
C PRO A 34 -29.42 9.67 -8.40
N GLY A 35 -29.69 8.36 -8.56
CA GLY A 35 -29.82 7.71 -9.86
C GLY A 35 -28.50 7.34 -10.54
N ARG A 36 -27.36 7.97 -10.21
CA ARG A 36 -26.03 7.50 -10.68
C ARG A 36 -25.56 6.23 -9.97
N GLY A 37 -26.03 5.98 -8.74
CA GLY A 37 -25.70 4.81 -7.94
C GLY A 37 -26.39 3.49 -8.35
N ASN A 38 -27.38 3.52 -9.24
CA ASN A 38 -28.09 2.31 -9.70
C ASN A 38 -27.25 1.46 -10.67
N ARG A 39 -26.09 1.95 -11.08
CA ARG A 39 -25.15 1.17 -11.90
C ARG A 39 -24.38 0.21 -10.99
N PRO A 40 -24.20 -1.07 -11.37
CA PRO A 40 -23.21 -1.94 -10.75
C PRO A 40 -21.84 -1.23 -10.71
N LEU A 41 -20.91 -1.68 -9.86
CA LEU A 41 -19.57 -1.08 -9.69
C LEU A 41 -18.72 -0.98 -10.99
N GLY A 42 -19.26 -1.37 -12.15
CA GLY A 42 -18.58 -1.32 -13.43
C GLY A 42 -17.41 -2.30 -13.53
N ILE A 43 -17.32 -3.23 -12.57
CA ILE A 43 -16.28 -4.27 -12.53
C ILE A 43 -16.58 -5.25 -13.66
N ASN A 44 -15.76 -5.19 -14.70
CA ASN A 44 -15.83 -6.15 -15.78
C ASN A 44 -15.02 -7.38 -15.36
N ARG A 45 -15.71 -8.52 -15.24
CA ARG A 45 -15.07 -9.80 -14.95
C ARG A 45 -14.81 -10.51 -16.28
N PRO A 46 -13.55 -10.74 -16.66
CA PRO A 46 -13.29 -11.63 -17.80
C PRO A 46 -13.86 -13.01 -17.50
N TYR A 47 -14.15 -13.78 -18.56
CA TYR A 47 -14.57 -15.16 -18.40
C TYR A 47 -13.40 -15.96 -17.79
N PRO A 48 -13.58 -16.64 -16.64
CA PRO A 48 -12.50 -17.35 -15.99
C PRO A 48 -11.95 -18.46 -16.88
N LEU A 49 -10.63 -18.53 -17.01
CA LEU A 49 -9.94 -19.58 -17.74
C LEU A 49 -9.27 -20.54 -16.75
N PRO A 50 -9.31 -21.86 -17.02
CA PRO A 50 -8.62 -22.84 -16.18
C PRO A 50 -7.13 -22.52 -16.06
N LEU A 51 -6.58 -22.68 -14.85
CA LEU A 51 -5.15 -22.55 -14.63
C LEU A 51 -4.39 -23.71 -15.29
N ASN A 52 -3.27 -23.42 -15.94
CA ASN A 52 -2.36 -24.46 -16.42
C ASN A 52 -1.57 -25.04 -15.24
N PRO A 53 -1.72 -26.34 -14.90
CA PRO A 53 -0.98 -26.95 -13.80
C PRO A 53 0.56 -26.89 -13.98
N ASP A 54 1.05 -26.87 -15.21
CA ASP A 54 2.48 -26.80 -15.50
C ASP A 54 3.09 -25.42 -15.14
N GLU A 55 2.24 -24.39 -15.02
CA GLU A 55 2.62 -23.02 -14.66
C GLU A 55 2.48 -22.75 -13.15
N GLU A 56 2.18 -23.76 -12.33
CA GLU A 56 2.07 -23.60 -10.88
C GLU A 56 3.36 -23.00 -10.29
N GLY A 57 3.21 -21.86 -9.61
CA GLY A 57 4.32 -21.08 -9.07
C GLY A 57 5.18 -20.36 -10.12
N ARG A 58 4.73 -20.26 -11.38
CA ARG A 58 5.45 -19.65 -12.51
C ARG A 58 4.62 -18.63 -13.33
N HIS A 59 3.38 -18.37 -12.92
CA HIS A 59 2.43 -17.50 -13.64
C HIS A 59 2.93 -16.07 -13.93
N CYS A 60 3.79 -15.50 -13.08
CA CYS A 60 4.46 -14.24 -13.36
C CYS A 60 5.85 -14.17 -12.69
N ALA A 61 6.61 -13.12 -12.97
CA ALA A 61 7.96 -12.90 -12.44
C ALA A 61 8.03 -12.83 -10.90
N PHE A 62 6.91 -12.59 -10.22
CA PHE A 62 6.85 -12.52 -8.75
C PHE A 62 6.60 -13.86 -8.08
N CYS A 63 6.22 -14.90 -8.84
CA CYS A 63 5.94 -16.22 -8.30
C CYS A 63 7.19 -16.94 -7.80
N GLU A 64 6.97 -17.89 -6.89
CA GLU A 64 8.00 -18.50 -6.08
C GLU A 64 9.00 -19.39 -6.82
N ARG A 65 8.65 -19.85 -8.03
CA ARG A 65 9.56 -20.61 -8.90
C ARG A 65 10.28 -19.73 -9.93
N ARG A 66 10.14 -18.41 -9.83
CA ARG A 66 10.72 -17.40 -10.75
C ARG A 66 11.51 -16.32 -10.01
N TYR A 67 12.14 -16.70 -8.89
CA TYR A 67 12.90 -15.76 -8.06
C TYR A 67 14.04 -15.01 -8.75
N LEU A 68 14.59 -15.58 -9.83
CA LEU A 68 15.66 -15.01 -10.64
C LEU A 68 15.16 -14.04 -11.72
N ASP A 69 13.85 -13.83 -11.85
CA ASP A 69 13.25 -12.93 -12.84
C ASP A 69 13.08 -11.50 -12.29
N THR A 70 13.47 -11.29 -11.03
CA THR A 70 13.39 -10.02 -10.32
C THR A 70 14.76 -9.63 -9.78
N PRO A 71 15.06 -8.33 -9.57
CA PRO A 71 16.32 -7.93 -8.99
C PRO A 71 16.64 -8.64 -7.65
N PRO A 72 17.92 -8.84 -7.30
CA PRO A 72 18.34 -9.52 -6.07
C PRO A 72 17.61 -9.04 -4.82
N GLU A 73 16.88 -9.94 -4.18
CA GLU A 73 16.09 -9.62 -2.98
C GLU A 73 16.96 -9.04 -1.86
N LYS A 74 16.42 -8.00 -1.21
CA LYS A 74 17.02 -7.38 -0.01
C LYS A 74 16.85 -8.27 1.21
N SER A 75 15.69 -8.91 1.30
CA SER A 75 15.30 -9.80 2.38
C SER A 75 14.06 -10.60 2.00
N ARG A 76 13.78 -11.64 2.78
CA ARG A 76 12.55 -12.44 2.70
C ARG A 76 12.06 -12.81 4.08
N VAL A 77 10.77 -13.09 4.18
CA VAL A 77 10.15 -13.73 5.33
C VAL A 77 9.82 -15.16 4.95
N ILE A 78 10.19 -16.11 5.79
CA ILE A 78 9.89 -17.53 5.64
C ILE A 78 9.01 -18.00 6.79
N ARG A 79 8.36 -19.15 6.58
CA ARG A 79 7.66 -19.89 7.63
C ARG A 79 8.58 -20.99 8.16
N THR A 80 8.78 -21.03 9.47
CA THR A 80 9.51 -22.09 10.19
C THR A 80 8.59 -22.79 11.18
N GLU A 81 9.06 -23.87 11.82
CA GLU A 81 8.32 -24.54 12.89
C GLU A 81 8.03 -23.59 14.07
N ASP A 82 8.97 -22.68 14.37
CA ASP A 82 8.86 -21.69 15.44
C ASP A 82 8.10 -20.41 15.05
N GLY A 83 7.63 -20.30 13.80
CA GLY A 83 6.79 -19.19 13.34
C GLY A 83 7.31 -18.48 12.09
N TRP A 84 7.57 -17.19 12.20
CA TRP A 84 7.97 -16.32 11.08
C TRP A 84 9.38 -15.81 11.28
N GLU A 85 10.25 -16.01 10.30
CA GLU A 85 11.65 -15.57 10.35
C GLU A 85 11.97 -14.67 9.15
N THR A 86 12.70 -13.56 9.37
CA THR A 86 13.20 -12.71 8.29
C THR A 86 14.66 -13.07 8.00
N ILE A 87 14.93 -13.49 6.77
CA ILE A 87 16.29 -13.75 6.27
C ILE A 87 16.73 -12.54 5.43
N TYR A 88 17.95 -12.07 5.65
CA TYR A 88 18.55 -10.97 4.88
C TYR A 88 19.70 -11.50 4.02
N ARG A 89 19.92 -10.85 2.89
CA ARG A 89 21.10 -11.08 2.04
C ARG A 89 21.24 -12.52 1.54
N SER A 90 20.13 -13.18 1.23
CA SER A 90 20.13 -14.51 0.62
C SER A 90 21.00 -14.49 -0.66
N PRO A 91 22.02 -15.35 -0.78
CA PRO A 91 22.79 -15.46 -2.01
C PRO A 91 21.95 -16.13 -3.11
N ALA A 92 22.40 -16.04 -4.38
CA ALA A 92 21.62 -16.50 -5.53
C ALA A 92 21.38 -18.02 -5.51
N GLU A 93 22.42 -18.78 -5.15
CA GLU A 93 22.44 -20.23 -5.02
C GLU A 93 21.44 -20.76 -3.99
N ASP A 94 21.12 -19.97 -2.95
CA ASP A 94 20.23 -20.39 -1.85
C ASP A 94 18.79 -19.87 -2.03
N LEU A 95 18.49 -19.10 -3.09
CA LEU A 95 17.17 -18.48 -3.25
C LEU A 95 16.03 -19.50 -3.24
N PHE A 96 16.27 -20.73 -3.69
CA PHE A 96 15.28 -21.81 -3.76
C PHE A 96 15.37 -22.82 -2.60
N ALA A 97 16.30 -22.63 -1.66
CA ALA A 97 16.43 -23.50 -0.47
C ALA A 97 15.28 -23.31 0.53
N THR A 98 14.60 -22.17 0.48
CA THR A 98 13.43 -21.83 1.30
C THR A 98 12.36 -21.20 0.42
N VAL A 99 11.10 -21.30 0.83
CA VAL A 99 10.00 -20.56 0.21
C VAL A 99 9.83 -19.20 0.90
N ALA A 100 9.97 -18.12 0.15
CA ALA A 100 9.68 -16.77 0.62
C ALA A 100 8.16 -16.53 0.65
N GLU A 101 7.58 -16.47 1.85
CA GLU A 101 6.18 -16.08 2.07
C GLU A 101 5.96 -14.60 1.74
N PHE A 102 6.94 -13.77 2.06
CA PHE A 102 7.04 -12.40 1.60
C PHE A 102 8.48 -12.08 1.21
N ARG A 103 8.70 -11.20 0.24
CA ARG A 103 10.04 -10.83 -0.23
C ARG A 103 10.10 -9.35 -0.53
N ARG A 104 11.23 -8.73 -0.16
CA ARG A 104 11.53 -7.35 -0.49
C ARG A 104 12.54 -7.34 -1.63
N ILE A 105 12.13 -6.86 -2.78
CA ILE A 105 12.95 -6.80 -3.98
C ILE A 105 13.03 -5.34 -4.47
N PRO A 106 14.15 -4.92 -5.06
CA PRO A 106 14.22 -3.65 -5.77
C PRO A 106 13.21 -3.61 -6.93
N ASN A 107 12.61 -2.46 -7.18
CA ASN A 107 11.82 -2.25 -8.39
C ASN A 107 12.75 -2.05 -9.60
N LEU A 108 12.46 -2.75 -10.70
CA LEU A 108 13.23 -2.67 -11.94
C LEU A 108 13.15 -1.26 -12.58
N TYR A 109 12.00 -0.60 -12.43
CA TYR A 109 11.69 0.72 -12.95
C TYR A 109 11.52 1.70 -11.79
N GLU A 110 12.63 2.14 -11.23
CA GLU A 110 12.66 3.10 -10.13
C GLU A 110 12.01 4.43 -10.54
N ILE A 111 11.27 5.06 -9.61
CA ILE A 111 10.77 6.43 -9.82
C ILE A 111 11.92 7.42 -9.66
N LEU A 112 12.68 7.30 -8.57
CA LEU A 112 13.93 8.02 -8.32
C LEU A 112 15.05 7.00 -8.23
N SER A 113 15.84 6.88 -9.30
CA SER A 113 16.90 5.87 -9.41
C SER A 113 18.06 6.12 -8.46
N PHE A 114 18.91 5.11 -8.25
CA PHE A 114 20.18 5.32 -7.56
C PHE A 114 21.00 6.46 -8.19
N ASP A 115 21.05 6.56 -9.51
CA ASP A 115 21.79 7.61 -10.23
C ASP A 115 21.23 9.01 -9.95
N TYR A 116 19.91 9.14 -9.79
CA TYR A 116 19.30 10.39 -9.34
C TYR A 116 19.86 10.82 -7.98
N TRP A 117 19.91 9.92 -7.01
CA TRP A 117 20.44 10.23 -5.68
C TRP A 117 21.94 10.51 -5.70
N HIS A 118 22.69 9.75 -6.50
CA HIS A 118 24.13 9.93 -6.65
C HIS A 118 24.45 11.29 -7.27
N ALA A 119 23.82 11.63 -8.39
CA ALA A 119 24.10 12.86 -9.12
C ALA A 119 23.69 14.12 -8.35
N ASN A 120 22.55 14.10 -7.65
CA ASN A 120 22.00 15.30 -7.00
C ASN A 120 22.46 15.47 -5.55
N TYR A 121 22.77 14.37 -4.85
CA TYR A 121 23.11 14.41 -3.42
C TYR A 121 24.48 13.78 -3.08
N GLY A 122 25.23 13.32 -4.09
CA GLY A 122 26.48 12.58 -3.87
C GLY A 122 26.27 11.25 -3.14
N PHE A 123 25.06 10.69 -3.18
CA PHE A 123 24.73 9.45 -2.49
C PHE A 123 25.63 8.30 -2.95
N GLN A 124 26.28 7.64 -1.99
CA GLN A 124 27.07 6.43 -2.21
C GLN A 124 26.41 5.27 -1.48
N LEU A 125 26.65 4.04 -1.95
CA LEU A 125 26.20 2.85 -1.25
C LEU A 125 26.79 2.82 0.17
N PRO A 126 25.95 2.72 1.22
CA PRO A 126 26.47 2.51 2.57
C PRO A 126 27.28 1.21 2.63
N GLY A 127 28.31 1.14 3.48
CA GLY A 127 29.24 0.00 3.52
C GLY A 127 28.55 -1.38 3.64
N ARG A 128 27.47 -1.49 4.43
CA ARG A 128 26.68 -2.72 4.54
C ARG A 128 25.97 -3.14 3.24
N VAL A 129 25.58 -2.16 2.41
CA VAL A 129 24.92 -2.38 1.11
C VAL A 129 25.97 -2.74 0.06
N GLN A 130 27.12 -2.06 0.09
CA GLN A 130 28.27 -2.40 -0.76
C GLN A 130 28.73 -3.84 -0.51
N GLN A 131 28.92 -4.24 0.76
CA GLN A 131 29.27 -5.62 1.11
C GLN A 131 28.25 -6.65 0.60
N ARG A 132 26.94 -6.33 0.65
CA ARG A 132 25.90 -7.20 0.07
C ARG A 132 26.06 -7.32 -1.44
N LYS A 133 26.30 -6.21 -2.14
CA LYS A 133 26.55 -6.19 -3.59
C LYS A 133 27.76 -7.05 -3.95
N ASP A 134 28.88 -6.84 -3.26
CA ASP A 134 30.12 -7.54 -3.54
C ASP A 134 29.99 -9.05 -3.29
N ALA A 135 29.36 -9.44 -2.17
CA ALA A 135 29.11 -10.85 -1.85
C ALA A 135 28.19 -11.52 -2.88
N TYR A 136 27.12 -10.85 -3.31
CA TYR A 136 26.20 -11.39 -4.31
C TYR A 136 26.85 -11.53 -5.68
N LEU A 137 27.73 -10.61 -6.06
CA LEU A 137 28.47 -10.63 -7.33
C LEU A 137 29.73 -11.51 -7.29
N ALA A 138 30.08 -12.07 -6.13
CA ALA A 138 31.22 -12.99 -6.02
C ALA A 138 30.88 -14.39 -6.53
N SER A 139 29.60 -14.82 -6.47
CA SER A 139 29.17 -16.13 -6.98
C SER A 139 28.84 -16.08 -8.49
N PRO A 140 29.18 -17.13 -9.26
CA PRO A 140 28.79 -17.24 -10.67
C PRO A 140 27.28 -17.10 -10.88
N GLU A 141 26.47 -17.71 -10.01
CA GLU A 141 25.02 -17.68 -10.01
C GLU A 141 24.49 -16.26 -9.79
N GLY A 142 25.05 -15.53 -8.83
CA GLY A 142 24.66 -14.16 -8.55
C GLY A 142 25.03 -13.18 -9.67
N ARG A 143 26.21 -13.36 -10.29
CA ARG A 143 26.59 -12.61 -11.49
C ARG A 143 25.66 -12.90 -12.66
N ALA A 144 25.38 -14.17 -12.95
CA ALA A 144 24.48 -14.57 -14.03
C ALA A 144 23.07 -14.00 -13.82
N HIS A 145 22.57 -14.05 -12.59
CA HIS A 145 21.28 -13.48 -12.23
C HIS A 145 21.23 -11.97 -12.49
N VAL A 146 22.19 -11.19 -11.98
CA VAL A 146 22.22 -9.73 -12.18
C VAL A 146 22.29 -9.38 -13.66
N VAL A 147 23.17 -10.04 -14.42
CA VAL A 147 23.31 -9.81 -15.87
C VAL A 147 22.00 -10.13 -16.60
N SER A 148 21.33 -11.24 -16.25
CA SER A 148 20.05 -11.63 -16.85
C SER A 148 18.96 -10.58 -16.63
N VAL A 149 18.82 -10.07 -15.40
CA VAL A 149 17.81 -9.06 -15.06
C VAL A 149 18.10 -7.73 -15.78
N ILE A 150 19.38 -7.31 -15.86
CA ILE A 150 19.75 -6.08 -16.58
C ILE A 150 19.51 -6.23 -18.07
N ARG A 151 19.89 -7.36 -18.68
CA ARG A 151 19.58 -7.67 -20.09
C ARG A 151 18.08 -7.57 -20.34
N GLY A 152 17.26 -8.23 -19.51
CA GLY A 152 15.80 -8.17 -19.62
C GLY A 152 15.27 -6.73 -19.55
N LYS A 153 15.80 -5.90 -18.65
CA LYS A 153 15.45 -4.47 -18.54
C LYS A 153 15.81 -3.70 -19.80
N LEU A 154 17.01 -3.87 -20.34
CA LEU A 154 17.46 -3.15 -21.53
C LEU A 154 16.63 -3.51 -22.76
N LEU A 155 16.36 -4.81 -22.98
CA LEU A 155 15.51 -5.29 -24.06
C LEU A 155 14.09 -4.73 -23.95
N SER A 156 13.49 -4.78 -22.75
CA SER A 156 12.16 -4.20 -22.52
C SER A 156 12.10 -2.67 -22.67
N SER A 157 13.26 -2.00 -22.58
CA SER A 157 13.40 -0.56 -22.83
C SER A 157 13.63 -0.23 -24.31
N GLY A 158 13.67 -1.24 -25.18
CA GLY A 158 13.71 -1.10 -26.64
C GLY A 158 15.06 -1.30 -27.29
N LEU A 159 16.11 -1.70 -26.56
CA LEU A 159 17.40 -2.06 -27.16
C LEU A 159 17.33 -3.42 -27.86
N SER A 160 18.12 -3.62 -28.92
CA SER A 160 18.28 -4.91 -29.59
C SER A 160 19.24 -5.83 -28.84
N ASP A 161 19.19 -7.14 -29.15
CA ASP A 161 20.14 -8.09 -28.59
C ASP A 161 21.59 -7.72 -28.93
N GLU A 162 21.86 -7.26 -30.16
CA GLU A 162 23.20 -6.83 -30.58
C GLU A 162 23.71 -5.61 -29.78
N GLU A 163 22.83 -4.65 -29.50
CA GLU A 163 23.16 -3.47 -28.69
C GLU A 163 23.49 -3.87 -27.25
N VAL A 164 22.75 -4.82 -26.66
CA VAL A 164 23.00 -5.28 -25.30
C VAL A 164 24.27 -6.14 -25.23
N ASP A 165 24.50 -7.01 -26.21
CA ASP A 165 25.70 -7.84 -26.29
C ASP A 165 26.98 -7.00 -26.44
N ALA A 166 26.89 -5.83 -27.09
CA ALA A 166 28.00 -4.91 -27.26
C ALA A 166 28.46 -4.23 -25.95
N LEU A 167 27.60 -4.12 -24.92
CA LEU A 167 27.97 -3.52 -23.62
C LEU A 167 28.93 -4.43 -22.84
N GLY A 168 28.92 -5.74 -23.06
CA GLY A 168 29.74 -6.69 -22.30
C GLY A 168 29.30 -6.86 -20.84
N ALA A 169 29.67 -7.99 -20.23
CA ALA A 169 29.15 -8.37 -18.91
C ALA A 169 29.59 -7.43 -17.76
N GLU A 170 30.79 -6.87 -17.81
CA GLU A 170 31.30 -5.99 -16.75
C GLU A 170 30.58 -4.63 -16.74
N ASP A 171 30.28 -4.05 -17.90
CA ASP A 171 29.53 -2.78 -17.96
C ASP A 171 28.08 -2.96 -17.49
N LEU A 172 27.46 -4.11 -17.81
CA LEU A 172 26.15 -4.48 -17.28
C LEU A 172 26.20 -4.57 -15.75
N VAL A 173 27.19 -5.27 -15.17
CA VAL A 173 27.36 -5.36 -13.71
C VAL A 173 27.63 -3.98 -13.08
N GLY A 174 28.30 -3.07 -13.79
CA GLY A 174 28.49 -1.67 -13.40
C GLY A 174 27.17 -0.94 -13.12
N GLN A 175 26.12 -1.24 -13.90
CA GLN A 175 24.77 -0.67 -13.74
C GLN A 175 23.96 -1.30 -12.59
N ALA A 176 24.47 -2.36 -11.95
CA ALA A 176 23.73 -3.09 -10.92
C ALA A 176 23.54 -2.32 -9.61
N SER A 177 24.22 -1.19 -9.40
CA SER A 177 24.14 -0.41 -8.15
C SER A 177 22.71 -0.03 -7.78
N GLY A 178 21.84 0.23 -8.77
CA GLY A 178 20.40 0.45 -8.56
C GLY A 178 19.68 -0.73 -7.88
N PHE A 179 20.05 -1.97 -8.19
CA PHE A 179 19.48 -3.16 -7.54
C PHE A 179 19.91 -3.31 -6.08
N PHE A 180 21.01 -2.67 -5.68
CA PHE A 180 21.50 -2.81 -4.31
C PHE A 180 21.14 -1.63 -3.42
N GLY A 181 21.28 -0.41 -3.93
CA GLY A 181 21.03 0.84 -3.19
C GLY A 181 19.82 1.64 -3.64
N GLY A 182 19.03 1.13 -4.59
CA GLY A 182 17.84 1.79 -5.09
C GLY A 182 16.82 2.09 -3.99
N GLY A 183 16.14 3.23 -4.15
CA GLY A 183 15.17 3.77 -3.20
C GLY A 183 13.73 3.33 -3.44
N HIS A 184 13.48 2.56 -4.51
CA HIS A 184 12.18 2.02 -4.87
C HIS A 184 12.16 0.50 -4.69
N ASP A 185 11.41 0.01 -3.70
CA ASP A 185 11.29 -1.41 -3.37
C ASP A 185 9.85 -1.91 -3.54
N LEU A 186 9.73 -3.22 -3.77
CA LEU A 186 8.49 -3.99 -3.76
C LEU A 186 8.52 -4.97 -2.59
N VAL A 187 7.42 -5.05 -1.83
CA VAL A 187 7.16 -6.09 -0.83
C VAL A 187 6.10 -7.01 -1.39
N VAL A 188 6.52 -8.18 -1.85
CA VAL A 188 5.74 -9.12 -2.69
C VAL A 188 5.35 -10.34 -1.86
N ALA A 189 4.08 -10.75 -1.91
CA ALA A 189 3.60 -11.97 -1.27
C ALA A 189 3.89 -13.22 -2.13
N ARG A 190 3.94 -14.41 -1.55
CA ARG A 190 4.19 -15.66 -2.29
C ARG A 190 3.13 -15.94 -3.36
N ARG A 191 1.86 -15.93 -2.95
CA ARG A 191 0.73 -16.46 -3.73
C ARG A 191 0.32 -15.49 -4.85
N HIS A 192 0.19 -16.04 -6.05
CA HIS A 192 -0.48 -15.38 -7.18
C HIS A 192 -1.99 -15.62 -7.12
N PHE A 193 -2.36 -16.89 -6.97
CA PHE A 193 -3.74 -17.36 -6.76
C PHE A 193 -3.88 -17.93 -5.35
N VAL A 194 -5.11 -17.98 -4.82
CA VAL A 194 -5.38 -18.63 -3.54
C VAL A 194 -5.05 -20.13 -3.62
N ASP A 195 -4.73 -20.75 -2.49
CA ASP A 195 -4.42 -22.18 -2.47
C ASP A 195 -5.64 -22.99 -2.94
N GLY A 196 -5.44 -23.91 -3.89
CA GLY A 196 -6.52 -24.69 -4.50
C GLY A 196 -7.34 -23.96 -5.57
N ALA A 197 -6.85 -22.83 -6.10
CA ALA A 197 -7.45 -22.17 -7.25
C ALA A 197 -7.52 -23.11 -8.47
N VAL A 198 -8.63 -23.06 -9.20
CA VAL A 198 -8.88 -23.84 -10.42
C VAL A 198 -8.91 -22.98 -11.68
N ASP A 199 -9.15 -21.67 -11.53
CA ASP A 199 -9.19 -20.70 -12.61
C ASP A 199 -8.50 -19.37 -12.25
N ASP A 200 -8.26 -18.56 -13.27
CA ASP A 200 -7.54 -17.29 -13.20
C ASP A 200 -8.31 -16.14 -12.52
N SER A 201 -9.56 -16.36 -12.09
CA SER A 201 -10.32 -15.38 -11.31
C SER A 201 -10.02 -15.43 -9.81
N GLN A 202 -9.38 -16.50 -9.34
CA GLN A 202 -9.16 -16.76 -7.91
C GLN A 202 -7.85 -16.18 -7.38
N LEU A 203 -7.60 -14.90 -7.66
CA LEU A 203 -6.39 -14.18 -7.28
C LEU A 203 -6.21 -14.12 -5.75
N ALA A 204 -4.95 -14.27 -5.31
CA ALA A 204 -4.56 -13.99 -3.94
C ALA A 204 -4.35 -12.48 -3.75
N SER A 205 -5.17 -11.87 -2.91
CA SER A 205 -5.15 -10.43 -2.60
C SER A 205 -4.87 -10.19 -1.11
N SER A 206 -4.70 -8.93 -0.71
CA SER A 206 -4.51 -8.56 0.69
C SER A 206 -5.64 -9.09 1.60
N GLY A 207 -6.87 -9.16 1.08
CA GLY A 207 -8.04 -9.65 1.80
C GLY A 207 -8.19 -11.17 1.84
N THR A 208 -7.43 -11.92 1.03
CA THR A 208 -7.47 -13.40 1.02
C THR A 208 -6.33 -14.01 1.84
N LEU A 209 -5.37 -13.22 2.30
CA LEU A 209 -4.43 -13.64 3.34
C LEU A 209 -5.21 -13.98 4.61
N SER A 210 -4.68 -14.87 5.45
CA SER A 210 -5.16 -15.00 6.83
C SER A 210 -4.76 -13.76 7.66
N PRO A 211 -5.43 -13.48 8.78
CA PRO A 211 -5.04 -12.38 9.67
C PRO A 211 -3.57 -12.42 10.11
N ASP A 212 -3.02 -13.61 10.38
CA ASP A 212 -1.62 -13.75 10.81
C ASP A 212 -0.60 -13.55 9.67
N GLU A 213 -0.94 -13.99 8.46
CA GLU A 213 -0.15 -13.69 7.25
C GLU A 213 -0.16 -12.19 6.96
N HIS A 214 -1.33 -11.55 7.04
CA HIS A 214 -1.44 -10.12 6.83
C HIS A 214 -0.69 -9.31 7.89
N ALA A 215 -0.76 -9.72 9.17
CA ALA A 215 0.04 -9.12 10.24
C ALA A 215 1.54 -9.19 9.97
N THR A 216 2.00 -10.31 9.43
CA THR A 216 3.39 -10.49 9.01
C THR A 216 3.74 -9.60 7.81
N PHE A 217 2.86 -9.53 6.81
CA PHE A 217 3.03 -8.67 5.63
C PHE A 217 3.15 -7.19 6.00
N ILE A 218 2.29 -6.72 6.91
CA ILE A 218 2.28 -5.33 7.40
C ILE A 218 3.52 -5.04 8.24
N ARG A 219 3.87 -5.91 9.20
CA ARG A 219 5.09 -5.76 10.01
C ARG A 219 6.34 -5.70 9.13
N TYR A 220 6.42 -6.58 8.15
CA TYR A 220 7.54 -6.63 7.22
C TYR A 220 7.62 -5.37 6.34
N THR A 221 6.47 -4.81 5.95
CA THR A 221 6.39 -3.53 5.24
C THR A 221 6.86 -2.37 6.13
N VAL A 222 6.40 -2.29 7.38
CA VAL A 222 6.83 -1.27 8.37
C VAL A 222 8.35 -1.31 8.59
N GLU A 223 8.91 -2.50 8.78
CA GLU A 223 10.35 -2.71 8.93
C GLU A 223 11.11 -2.27 7.66
N SER A 224 10.57 -2.57 6.48
CA SER A 224 11.16 -2.18 5.20
C SER A 224 11.20 -0.66 5.01
N VAL A 225 10.20 0.06 5.51
CA VAL A 225 10.17 1.53 5.54
C VAL A 225 11.31 2.09 6.39
N ARG A 226 11.46 1.61 7.64
CA ARG A 226 12.55 2.03 8.53
C ARG A 226 13.92 1.81 7.87
N MET A 227 14.11 0.63 7.29
CA MET A 227 15.35 0.31 6.59
C MET A 227 15.62 1.19 5.37
N ALA A 228 14.60 1.69 4.67
CA ALA A 228 14.79 2.60 3.55
C ALA A 228 15.40 3.94 4.02
N TYR A 229 14.91 4.48 5.15
CA TYR A 229 15.52 5.66 5.79
C TYR A 229 16.95 5.39 6.27
N ASP A 230 17.21 4.21 6.84
CA ASP A 230 18.57 3.81 7.27
C ASP A 230 19.56 3.64 6.10
N VAL A 231 19.07 3.51 4.86
CA VAL A 231 19.92 3.42 3.65
C VAL A 231 20.17 4.81 3.08
N ASN A 232 19.12 5.60 2.90
CA ASN A 232 19.20 6.89 2.23
C ASN A 232 18.81 8.04 3.17
N ARG A 233 19.82 8.69 3.77
CA ARG A 233 19.64 9.84 4.66
C ARG A 233 18.97 11.07 4.01
N TYR A 234 18.96 11.15 2.68
CA TYR A 234 18.37 12.27 1.94
C TYR A 234 16.86 12.09 1.72
N ALA A 235 16.34 10.88 1.94
CA ALA A 235 14.91 10.63 1.87
C ALA A 235 14.19 11.38 2.99
N ARG A 236 13.25 12.25 2.60
CA ARG A 236 12.38 12.98 3.53
C ARG A 236 11.09 12.23 3.80
N TYR A 237 10.66 11.40 2.85
CA TYR A 237 9.49 10.55 2.99
C TYR A 237 9.68 9.22 2.26
N VAL A 238 9.13 8.14 2.80
CA VAL A 238 9.01 6.85 2.09
C VAL A 238 7.54 6.58 1.82
N THR A 239 7.13 6.78 0.58
CA THR A 239 5.73 6.56 0.18
C THR A 239 5.45 5.06 0.12
N VAL A 240 4.42 4.59 0.83
CA VAL A 240 3.98 3.19 0.79
C VAL A 240 2.60 3.11 0.15
N PHE A 241 2.47 2.29 -0.88
CA PHE A 241 1.19 2.09 -1.56
C PHE A 241 1.06 0.70 -2.18
N GLN A 242 -0.18 0.30 -2.48
CA GLN A 242 -0.51 -0.88 -3.26
C GLN A 242 -1.47 -0.47 -4.37
N ASN A 243 -1.21 -0.91 -5.59
CA ASN A 243 -2.16 -0.83 -6.70
C ASN A 243 -2.68 -2.24 -6.95
N TRP A 244 -3.99 -2.43 -6.82
CA TRP A 244 -4.64 -3.72 -7.03
C TRP A 244 -5.53 -3.67 -8.27
N LEU A 245 -5.23 -4.53 -9.25
CA LEU A 245 -5.83 -4.60 -10.59
C LEU A 245 -5.56 -3.40 -11.51
N LYS A 246 -5.66 -3.65 -12.82
CA LYS A 246 -5.37 -2.68 -13.89
C LYS A 246 -6.07 -1.31 -13.74
N PRO A 247 -7.36 -1.20 -13.38
CA PRO A 247 -8.00 0.12 -13.22
C PRO A 247 -7.43 0.98 -12.08
N ALA A 248 -6.73 0.36 -11.12
CA ALA A 248 -5.99 1.05 -10.07
C ALA A 248 -4.53 1.33 -10.43
N GLY A 249 -4.08 0.92 -11.61
CA GLY A 249 -2.71 1.12 -12.08
C GLY A 249 -1.74 -0.02 -11.72
N ALA A 250 -2.25 -1.23 -11.43
CA ALA A 250 -1.39 -2.39 -11.28
C ALA A 250 -0.85 -2.85 -12.65
N SER A 251 0.44 -3.17 -12.71
CA SER A 251 1.07 -3.80 -13.88
C SER A 251 1.05 -5.33 -13.78
N PHE A 252 1.07 -5.86 -12.56
CA PHE A 252 0.94 -7.29 -12.26
C PHE A 252 -0.23 -7.49 -11.30
N ASP A 253 -1.09 -8.45 -11.59
CA ASP A 253 -2.17 -8.89 -10.71
C ASP A 253 -1.65 -9.88 -9.63
N HIS A 254 -0.45 -9.61 -9.11
CA HIS A 254 0.20 -10.38 -8.05
C HIS A 254 0.35 -9.46 -6.83
N LEU A 255 -0.04 -9.90 -5.64
CA LEU A 255 -0.07 -9.04 -4.44
C LEU A 255 1.32 -8.50 -4.09
N HIS A 256 1.47 -7.18 -4.17
CA HIS A 256 2.67 -6.48 -3.74
C HIS A 256 2.39 -5.05 -3.27
N LYS A 257 3.19 -4.56 -2.32
CA LYS A 257 3.27 -3.13 -1.96
C LYS A 257 4.52 -2.52 -2.55
N GLN A 258 4.48 -1.23 -2.83
CA GLN A 258 5.61 -0.43 -3.31
C GLN A 258 6.02 0.55 -2.22
N LEU A 259 7.33 0.69 -2.03
CA LEU A 259 7.95 1.64 -1.10
C LEU A 259 8.89 2.53 -1.90
N VAL A 260 8.63 3.84 -1.92
CA VAL A 260 9.41 4.79 -2.72
C VAL A 260 9.98 5.86 -1.82
N SER A 261 11.30 5.86 -1.69
CA SER A 261 12.05 6.93 -1.03
C SER A 261 12.00 8.18 -1.90
N ILE A 262 11.58 9.31 -1.33
CA ILE A 262 11.48 10.60 -2.00
C ILE A 262 12.10 11.71 -1.13
N ASP A 263 12.66 12.71 -1.79
CA ASP A 263 13.23 13.93 -1.22
C ASP A 263 12.20 15.08 -1.12
N GLU A 264 10.92 14.76 -1.33
CA GLU A 264 9.79 15.64 -1.13
C GLU A 264 8.80 15.07 -0.10
N ARG A 265 7.90 15.92 0.39
CA ARG A 265 6.76 15.50 1.22
C ARG A 265 5.46 15.40 0.42
N GLY A 266 5.37 16.10 -0.71
CA GLY A 266 4.16 16.23 -1.52
C GLY A 266 3.16 17.27 -0.99
N VAL A 267 2.35 17.81 -1.91
CA VAL A 267 1.41 18.93 -1.66
C VAL A 267 0.41 18.62 -0.55
N GLN A 268 -0.09 17.39 -0.48
CA GLN A 268 -1.07 17.00 0.54
C GLN A 268 -0.48 17.06 1.96
N HIS A 269 0.77 16.63 2.14
CA HIS A 269 1.44 16.75 3.43
C HIS A 269 1.64 18.22 3.79
N GLU A 270 2.16 19.05 2.88
CA GLU A 270 2.38 20.47 3.17
C GLU A 270 1.09 21.21 3.54
N ALA A 271 -0.01 20.97 2.82
CA ALA A 271 -1.32 21.54 3.14
C ALA A 271 -1.85 21.05 4.51
N THR A 272 -1.65 19.77 4.83
CA THR A 272 -2.06 19.19 6.12
C THR A 272 -1.23 19.76 7.27
N LEU A 273 0.09 19.90 7.08
CA LEU A 273 1.02 20.49 8.06
C LEU A 273 0.66 21.95 8.35
N ALA A 274 0.28 22.73 7.34
CA ALA A 274 -0.18 24.10 7.54
C ALA A 274 -1.44 24.17 8.44
N LYS A 275 -2.37 23.22 8.30
CA LYS A 275 -3.56 23.12 9.15
C LYS A 275 -3.22 22.63 10.56
N LEU A 276 -2.33 21.64 10.69
CA LEU A 276 -1.86 21.10 11.97
C LEU A 276 -1.20 22.15 12.86
N ARG A 277 -0.50 23.13 12.27
CA ARG A 277 0.07 24.27 13.03
C ARG A 277 -0.98 25.08 13.78
N ASN A 278 -2.20 25.15 13.25
CA ASN A 278 -3.31 25.88 13.87
C ASN A 278 -4.18 24.96 14.75
N ASN A 279 -4.29 23.68 14.39
CA ASN A 279 -5.02 22.68 15.15
C ASN A 279 -4.20 21.39 15.31
N GLY A 280 -3.53 21.24 16.46
CA GLY A 280 -2.76 20.02 16.77
C GLY A 280 -3.61 18.76 16.98
N ASN A 281 -4.94 18.87 17.04
CA ASN A 281 -5.88 17.74 17.13
C ASN A 281 -6.61 17.47 15.81
N LEU A 282 -6.17 18.07 14.70
CA LEU A 282 -6.88 18.10 13.42
C LEU A 282 -7.50 16.75 13.05
N PHE A 283 -6.74 15.66 13.07
CA PHE A 283 -7.23 14.34 12.63
C PHE A 283 -8.36 13.76 13.48
N ASN A 284 -8.41 14.10 14.77
CA ASN A 284 -9.56 13.74 15.61
C ASN A 284 -10.75 14.62 15.22
N ASP A 285 -10.58 15.94 15.18
CA ASP A 285 -11.69 16.89 15.03
C ASP A 285 -12.42 16.73 13.70
N VAL A 286 -11.70 16.81 12.59
CA VAL A 286 -12.29 16.82 11.24
C VAL A 286 -12.34 15.44 10.59
N GLY A 287 -11.68 14.44 11.19
CA GLY A 287 -11.65 13.06 10.73
C GLY A 287 -12.49 12.15 11.62
N ALA A 288 -11.86 11.57 12.65
CA ALA A 288 -12.45 10.51 13.45
C ALA A 288 -13.74 10.92 14.19
N ASN A 289 -13.73 12.05 14.91
CA ASN A 289 -14.89 12.55 15.64
C ASN A 289 -16.02 12.91 14.67
N TYR A 290 -15.70 13.60 13.57
CA TYR A 290 -16.68 13.93 12.55
C TYR A 290 -17.34 12.67 11.95
N ALA A 291 -16.54 11.64 11.62
CA ALA A 291 -17.05 10.37 11.13
C ALA A 291 -17.98 9.68 12.14
N MET A 292 -17.65 9.72 13.43
CA MET A 292 -18.52 9.21 14.51
C MET A 292 -19.84 9.98 14.57
N TYR A 293 -19.80 11.32 14.61
CA TYR A 293 -21.02 12.15 14.65
C TYR A 293 -21.93 11.94 13.44
N ARG A 294 -21.36 11.53 12.30
CA ARG A 294 -22.08 11.25 11.06
C ARG A 294 -22.42 9.77 10.86
N ASN A 295 -22.21 8.93 11.87
CA ASN A 295 -22.47 7.49 11.82
C ASN A 295 -21.76 6.78 10.63
N LEU A 296 -20.52 7.18 10.36
CA LEU A 296 -19.70 6.65 9.26
C LEU A 296 -18.70 5.57 9.70
N VAL A 297 -18.64 5.24 11.00
CA VAL A 297 -17.76 4.19 11.52
C VAL A 297 -18.14 2.83 10.94
N ILE A 298 -17.13 2.12 10.43
CA ILE A 298 -17.26 0.79 9.84
C ILE A 298 -16.88 -0.27 10.86
N ALA A 299 -15.70 -0.15 11.47
CA ALA A 299 -15.21 -1.08 12.47
C ALA A 299 -14.15 -0.43 13.36
N GLU A 300 -13.94 -1.00 14.54
CA GLU A 300 -12.98 -0.52 15.53
C GLU A 300 -12.39 -1.72 16.29
N ASN A 301 -11.11 -1.63 16.66
CA ASN A 301 -10.51 -2.48 17.70
C ASN A 301 -9.75 -1.60 18.69
N GLU A 302 -8.97 -2.20 19.59
CA GLU A 302 -8.20 -1.43 20.58
C GLU A 302 -7.23 -0.42 19.95
N HIS A 303 -6.59 -0.78 18.84
CA HIS A 303 -5.46 -0.05 18.27
C HIS A 303 -5.77 0.75 17.00
N ALA A 304 -6.94 0.56 16.38
CA ALA A 304 -7.30 1.22 15.13
C ALA A 304 -8.81 1.45 14.97
N LEU A 305 -9.14 2.38 14.05
CA LEU A 305 -10.50 2.77 13.69
C LEU A 305 -10.63 2.83 12.16
N ALA A 306 -11.66 2.20 11.61
CA ALA A 306 -12.05 2.32 10.21
C ALA A 306 -13.40 3.03 10.06
N PHE A 307 -13.48 3.96 9.11
CA PHE A 307 -14.72 4.66 8.75
C PHE A 307 -14.80 4.92 7.25
N ALA A 308 -16.01 5.15 6.74
CA ALA A 308 -16.20 5.59 5.37
C ALA A 308 -15.73 7.04 5.21
N GLY A 309 -14.65 7.24 4.47
CA GLY A 309 -14.09 8.55 4.20
C GLY A 309 -15.00 9.41 3.33
N PHE A 310 -14.81 10.72 3.39
CA PHE A 310 -15.61 11.71 2.67
C PHE A 310 -14.73 12.72 1.94
N GLY A 311 -15.25 13.24 0.82
CA GLY A 311 -14.53 14.17 -0.04
C GLY A 311 -13.38 13.54 -0.84
N HIS A 312 -13.33 12.22 -0.93
CA HIS A 312 -12.34 11.53 -1.76
C HIS A 312 -12.83 11.35 -3.19
N ARG A 313 -11.91 11.50 -4.15
CA ARG A 313 -12.16 11.33 -5.60
C ARG A 313 -12.82 10.00 -5.97
N PHE A 314 -12.65 9.00 -5.11
CA PHE A 314 -13.21 7.66 -5.22
C PHE A 314 -13.83 7.27 -3.87
N PRO A 315 -14.81 6.34 -3.83
CA PRO A 315 -15.26 5.75 -2.57
C PRO A 315 -14.04 5.22 -1.80
N THR A 316 -13.87 5.67 -0.56
CA THR A 316 -12.63 5.44 0.21
C THR A 316 -12.96 5.01 1.62
N ILE A 317 -12.33 3.94 2.06
CA ILE A 317 -12.31 3.54 3.48
C ILE A 317 -11.05 4.14 4.11
N GLU A 318 -11.23 4.81 5.23
CA GLU A 318 -10.19 5.47 5.99
C GLU A 318 -9.90 4.67 7.26
N ILE A 319 -8.66 4.24 7.45
CA ILE A 319 -8.22 3.43 8.60
C ILE A 319 -7.14 4.22 9.34
N TYR A 320 -7.34 4.49 10.63
CA TYR A 320 -6.44 5.30 11.45
C TYR A 320 -5.94 4.50 12.65
N SER A 321 -4.63 4.57 12.90
CA SER A 321 -4.03 4.08 14.14
C SER A 321 -4.43 4.97 15.31
N LYS A 322 -4.69 4.34 16.45
CA LYS A 322 -4.94 4.97 17.74
C LYS A 322 -3.68 5.05 18.60
N SER A 323 -2.53 4.63 18.09
CA SER A 323 -1.25 4.72 18.80
C SER A 323 -0.92 6.17 19.19
N GLU A 324 -0.10 6.31 20.23
CA GLU A 324 0.58 7.56 20.57
C GLU A 324 1.74 7.83 19.60
N GLN A 325 2.29 6.78 18.99
CA GLN A 325 3.35 6.90 18.00
C GLN A 325 2.82 7.42 16.67
N SER A 326 3.56 8.34 16.06
CA SER A 326 3.29 8.83 14.70
C SER A 326 3.94 7.96 13.62
N ASP A 327 5.04 7.30 13.98
CA ASP A 327 5.90 6.58 13.06
C ASP A 327 5.59 5.08 13.18
N PRO A 328 5.17 4.39 12.11
CA PRO A 328 4.72 2.99 12.19
C PRO A 328 5.75 2.03 12.79
N TRP A 329 7.04 2.31 12.62
CA TRP A 329 8.14 1.46 13.11
C TRP A 329 8.52 1.70 14.57
N GLU A 330 7.93 2.69 15.23
CA GLU A 330 8.05 2.91 16.68
C GLU A 330 6.85 2.33 17.45
N MET A 331 5.80 1.90 16.75
CA MET A 331 4.65 1.23 17.35
C MET A 331 5.02 -0.17 17.86
N ASP A 332 4.36 -0.59 18.93
CA ASP A 332 4.57 -1.94 19.45
C ASP A 332 3.91 -3.02 18.55
N ARG A 333 4.19 -4.29 18.86
CA ARG A 333 3.68 -5.41 18.06
C ARG A 333 2.15 -5.53 18.10
N ALA A 334 1.50 -5.19 19.21
CA ALA A 334 0.05 -5.26 19.34
C ALA A 334 -0.62 -4.11 18.56
N GLU A 335 -0.03 -2.92 18.58
CA GLU A 335 -0.48 -1.77 17.80
C GLU A 335 -0.42 -2.04 16.29
N VAL A 336 0.72 -2.57 15.80
CA VAL A 336 0.87 -2.95 14.38
C VAL A 336 -0.09 -4.09 14.02
N ARG A 337 -0.29 -5.07 14.91
CA ARG A 337 -1.26 -6.16 14.73
C ARG A 337 -2.68 -5.61 14.60
N GLY A 338 -3.13 -4.78 15.52
CA GLY A 338 -4.48 -4.24 15.48
C GLY A 338 -4.73 -3.34 14.27
N MET A 339 -3.72 -2.59 13.81
CA MET A 339 -3.81 -1.86 12.54
C MET A 339 -3.92 -2.83 11.35
N SER A 340 -3.11 -3.89 11.34
CA SER A 340 -3.16 -4.93 10.31
C SER A 340 -4.53 -5.61 10.22
N ASP A 341 -5.12 -5.98 11.37
CA ASP A 341 -6.42 -6.66 11.41
C ASP A 341 -7.53 -5.80 10.78
N LEU A 342 -7.49 -4.48 10.96
CA LEU A 342 -8.42 -3.54 10.33
C LEU A 342 -8.15 -3.43 8.83
N ILE A 343 -6.90 -3.26 8.41
CA ILE A 343 -6.54 -3.19 6.97
C ILE A 343 -6.97 -4.48 6.26
N HIS A 344 -6.66 -5.64 6.85
CA HIS A 344 -7.05 -6.95 6.36
C HIS A 344 -8.56 -7.07 6.19
N ALA A 345 -9.32 -6.75 7.25
CA ALA A 345 -10.77 -6.85 7.23
C ALA A 345 -11.40 -5.91 6.17
N MET A 346 -10.87 -4.70 5.99
CA MET A 346 -11.35 -3.77 4.97
C MET A 346 -11.07 -4.28 3.55
N HIS A 347 -9.91 -4.91 3.32
CA HIS A 347 -9.61 -5.57 2.04
C HIS A 347 -10.49 -6.81 1.81
N ALA A 348 -10.70 -7.64 2.83
CA ALA A 348 -11.56 -8.82 2.73
C ALA A 348 -13.01 -8.42 2.40
N ALA A 349 -13.52 -7.36 3.03
CA ALA A 349 -14.85 -6.82 2.75
C ALA A 349 -14.96 -6.09 1.40
N THR A 350 -13.85 -5.55 0.90
CA THR A 350 -13.74 -4.99 -0.45
C THR A 350 -13.79 -6.11 -1.49
N GLY A 351 -13.07 -7.20 -1.25
CA GLY A 351 -12.98 -8.37 -2.12
C GLY A 351 -11.92 -8.24 -3.22
N PRO A 352 -11.38 -9.37 -3.73
CA PRO A 352 -10.30 -9.38 -4.70
C PRO A 352 -10.69 -8.80 -6.07
N ASP A 353 -11.99 -8.74 -6.38
CA ASP A 353 -12.46 -8.26 -7.69
C ASP A 353 -12.56 -6.74 -7.78
N VAL A 354 -12.41 -6.01 -6.68
CA VAL A 354 -12.56 -4.55 -6.66
C VAL A 354 -11.20 -3.91 -6.85
N PRO A 355 -10.94 -3.23 -7.99
CA PRO A 355 -9.70 -2.50 -8.19
C PRO A 355 -9.56 -1.44 -7.10
N CYS A 356 -8.42 -1.38 -6.43
CA CYS A 356 -8.23 -0.42 -5.34
C CYS A 356 -6.79 0.04 -5.19
N ASN A 357 -6.64 1.23 -4.62
CA ASN A 357 -5.37 1.73 -4.13
C ASN A 357 -5.37 1.67 -2.60
N GLU A 358 -4.32 1.12 -2.00
CA GLU A 358 -4.00 1.30 -0.58
C GLU A 358 -2.89 2.35 -0.48
N GLU A 359 -3.09 3.41 0.27
CA GLU A 359 -2.12 4.50 0.41
C GLU A 359 -1.84 4.79 1.88
N TRP A 360 -0.58 4.76 2.29
CA TRP A 360 -0.20 5.05 3.68
C TRP A 360 0.21 6.51 3.83
N HIS A 361 -0.26 7.10 4.92
CA HIS A 361 0.20 8.40 5.38
C HIS A 361 0.62 8.30 6.83
N TYR A 362 1.80 8.80 7.13
CA TYR A 362 2.34 8.92 8.47
C TYR A 362 3.20 10.19 8.53
N ARG A 363 3.76 10.51 9.69
CA ARG A 363 4.57 11.71 9.85
C ARG A 363 5.86 11.63 9.00
N PRO A 364 6.16 12.63 8.14
CA PRO A 364 7.44 12.67 7.46
C PRO A 364 8.61 12.76 8.44
N ILE A 365 9.75 12.14 8.11
CA ILE A 365 10.87 11.95 9.05
C ILE A 365 11.46 13.27 9.57
N ASP A 366 11.32 14.33 8.78
CA ASP A 366 11.84 15.67 9.06
C ASP A 366 10.77 16.62 9.65
N VAL A 367 9.66 16.08 10.15
CA VAL A 367 8.54 16.82 10.75
C VAL A 367 8.40 16.44 12.22
N SER A 368 8.32 17.44 13.10
CA SER A 368 8.11 17.22 14.54
C SER A 368 6.62 17.16 14.94
N MET A 369 5.73 17.78 14.16
CA MET A 369 4.29 17.79 14.45
C MET A 369 3.72 16.37 14.40
N PRO A 370 2.99 15.92 15.42
CA PRO A 370 2.49 14.57 15.49
C PRO A 370 1.39 14.33 14.44
N MET A 371 1.39 13.15 13.83
CA MET A 371 0.40 12.72 12.84
C MET A 371 0.14 11.22 13.02
N PRO A 372 -1.12 10.76 13.08
CA PRO A 372 -1.38 9.33 13.18
C PRO A 372 -0.98 8.63 11.89
N TRP A 373 -0.49 7.39 12.00
CA TRP A 373 -0.44 6.51 10.84
C TRP A 373 -1.86 6.19 10.38
N ARG A 374 -2.14 6.42 9.09
CA ARG A 374 -3.43 6.19 8.46
C ARG A 374 -3.27 5.56 7.09
N VAL A 375 -4.24 4.73 6.71
CA VAL A 375 -4.28 3.99 5.44
C VAL A 375 -5.59 4.28 4.73
N MET A 376 -5.49 4.77 3.50
CA MET A 376 -6.64 5.07 2.64
C MET A 376 -6.82 3.92 1.65
N LEU A 377 -7.96 3.22 1.71
CA LEU A 377 -8.32 2.18 0.74
C LEU A 377 -9.35 2.73 -0.24
N LYS A 378 -8.90 3.09 -1.45
CA LYS A 378 -9.69 3.80 -2.46
C LYS A 378 -10.18 2.85 -3.55
N TRP A 379 -11.48 2.72 -3.73
CA TRP A 379 -12.08 1.84 -4.75
C TRP A 379 -12.11 2.51 -6.12
N ARG A 380 -11.33 1.98 -7.07
CA ARG A 380 -11.15 2.50 -8.43
C ARG A 380 -12.24 2.00 -9.37
N VAL A 381 -13.48 2.28 -8.98
CA VAL A 381 -14.73 1.81 -9.60
C VAL A 381 -15.40 2.86 -10.49
N SER A 382 -14.70 3.94 -10.83
CA SER A 382 -15.22 5.01 -11.68
C SER A 382 -14.10 5.61 -12.52
N THR A 383 -14.39 5.93 -13.78
CA THR A 383 -13.48 6.64 -14.67
C THR A 383 -13.77 8.13 -14.61
N LEU A 384 -12.72 8.95 -14.47
CA LEU A 384 -12.84 10.41 -14.52
C LEU A 384 -13.21 10.84 -15.94
N ALA A 385 -14.17 11.74 -16.06
CA ALA A 385 -14.62 12.27 -17.35
C ALA A 385 -14.33 13.78 -17.45
N GLY A 386 -14.82 14.40 -18.54
CA GLY A 386 -14.58 15.82 -18.83
C GLY A 386 -15.10 16.78 -17.75
N PHE A 387 -16.17 16.40 -17.04
CA PHE A 387 -16.74 17.22 -15.96
C PHE A 387 -15.76 17.39 -14.79
N GLU A 388 -15.22 16.28 -14.29
CA GLU A 388 -14.25 16.28 -13.20
C GLU A 388 -12.94 16.99 -13.62
N GLY A 389 -12.55 16.81 -14.89
CA GLY A 389 -11.39 17.49 -15.47
C GLY A 389 -11.52 19.02 -15.46
N ALA A 390 -12.68 19.54 -15.86
CA ALA A 390 -12.94 20.97 -16.01
C ALA A 390 -13.24 21.69 -14.69
N THR A 391 -13.99 21.04 -13.78
CA THR A 391 -14.49 21.70 -12.56
C THR A 391 -13.67 21.39 -11.31
N LYS A 392 -12.90 20.29 -11.32
CA LYS A 392 -12.27 19.68 -10.14
C LYS A 392 -13.27 19.25 -9.05
N ILE A 393 -14.55 19.18 -9.38
CA ILE A 393 -15.59 18.53 -8.59
C ILE A 393 -15.72 17.09 -9.08
N TYR A 394 -15.54 16.14 -8.18
CA TYR A 394 -15.56 14.72 -8.51
C TYR A 394 -16.96 14.11 -8.31
N LEU A 395 -17.29 13.08 -9.09
CA LEU A 395 -18.57 12.37 -8.96
C LEU A 395 -18.33 10.95 -8.44
N ASN A 396 -18.98 10.61 -7.34
CA ASN A 396 -19.00 9.24 -6.82
C ASN A 396 -20.40 8.62 -6.98
N THR A 397 -20.43 7.33 -7.29
CA THR A 397 -21.69 6.55 -7.37
C THR A 397 -22.17 6.07 -6.00
N ILE A 398 -21.27 5.98 -5.02
CA ILE A 398 -21.55 5.49 -3.67
C ILE A 398 -21.31 6.63 -2.67
N PRO A 399 -22.32 7.04 -1.87
CA PRO A 399 -22.10 8.01 -0.79
C PRO A 399 -21.40 7.34 0.39
N PRO A 400 -20.74 8.10 1.30
CA PRO A 400 -20.03 7.52 2.45
C PRO A 400 -20.88 6.58 3.30
N THR A 401 -22.16 6.91 3.54
CA THR A 401 -23.09 6.03 4.27
C THR A 401 -23.33 4.71 3.55
N GLY A 402 -23.54 4.74 2.22
CA GLY A 402 -23.71 3.54 1.40
C GLY A 402 -22.46 2.66 1.36
N LEU A 403 -21.27 3.27 1.35
CA LEU A 403 -20.02 2.53 1.49
C LEU A 403 -19.94 1.86 2.87
N ARG A 404 -20.23 2.59 3.94
CA ARG A 404 -20.26 2.05 5.32
C ARG A 404 -21.20 0.86 5.43
N ASP A 405 -22.44 0.99 4.99
CA ASP A 405 -23.46 -0.06 5.06
C ASP A 405 -23.01 -1.32 4.33
N ARG A 406 -22.47 -1.17 3.11
CA ARG A 406 -21.97 -2.28 2.30
C ARG A 406 -20.83 -3.03 2.98
N VAL A 407 -19.85 -2.29 3.50
CA VAL A 407 -18.66 -2.87 4.14
C VAL A 407 -19.05 -3.54 5.46
N VAL A 408 -19.88 -2.91 6.28
CA VAL A 408 -20.39 -3.49 7.54
C VAL A 408 -21.14 -4.80 7.30
N ALA A 409 -21.99 -4.87 6.27
CA ALA A 409 -22.69 -6.09 5.91
C ALA A 409 -21.73 -7.22 5.50
N ALA A 410 -20.72 -6.90 4.69
CA ALA A 410 -19.69 -7.87 4.28
C ALA A 410 -18.87 -8.37 5.49
N LEU A 411 -18.44 -7.47 6.38
CA LEU A 411 -17.67 -7.82 7.58
C LEU A 411 -18.41 -8.77 8.51
N ARG A 412 -19.73 -8.60 8.69
CA ARG A 412 -20.53 -9.52 9.51
C ARG A 412 -20.50 -10.94 8.94
N SER A 413 -20.70 -11.09 7.64
CA SER A 413 -20.62 -12.40 6.97
C SER A 413 -19.20 -13.00 7.04
N LEU A 414 -18.16 -12.17 6.89
CA LEU A 414 -16.77 -12.63 7.00
C LEU A 414 -16.42 -13.10 8.41
N ARG A 415 -16.91 -12.40 9.45
CA ARG A 415 -16.72 -12.79 10.86
C ARG A 415 -17.40 -14.13 11.16
N GLU A 416 -18.63 -14.33 10.68
CA GLU A 416 -19.35 -15.62 10.82
C GLU A 416 -18.60 -16.78 10.17
N LYS A 417 -17.89 -16.53 9.06
CA LYS A 417 -17.06 -17.51 8.36
C LYS A 417 -15.66 -17.70 8.96
N GLY A 418 -15.31 -16.95 10.01
CA GLY A 418 -13.97 -16.98 10.61
C GLY A 418 -12.86 -16.44 9.71
N LEU A 419 -13.20 -15.60 8.72
CA LEU A 419 -12.25 -15.08 7.73
C LEU A 419 -11.59 -13.76 8.15
N ILE A 420 -12.05 -13.14 9.24
CA ILE A 420 -11.47 -11.94 9.86
C ILE A 420 -11.39 -12.17 11.38
N VAL A 421 -10.62 -11.34 12.10
CA VAL A 421 -10.49 -11.51 13.55
C VAL A 421 -11.83 -11.32 14.27
N PRO A 422 -12.17 -12.18 15.25
CA PRO A 422 -13.53 -12.29 15.78
C PRO A 422 -13.94 -11.13 16.70
N ASP A 423 -12.97 -10.42 17.28
CA ASP A 423 -13.13 -9.36 18.26
C ASP A 423 -13.26 -7.96 17.64
N LEU A 424 -13.32 -7.86 16.30
CA LEU A 424 -13.65 -6.61 15.63
C LEU A 424 -15.04 -6.13 16.04
N MET A 425 -15.08 -4.90 16.56
CA MET A 425 -16.33 -4.21 16.85
C MET A 425 -16.86 -3.59 15.55
N ILE A 426 -17.88 -4.18 14.95
CA ILE A 426 -18.39 -3.82 13.62
C ILE A 426 -19.63 -2.93 13.71
N GLY A 427 -19.58 -1.78 13.03
CA GLY A 427 -20.68 -0.82 12.94
C GLY A 427 -21.11 -0.31 14.32
N ALA A 428 -22.34 -0.64 14.73
CA ALA A 428 -22.91 -0.20 16.00
C ALA A 428 -22.23 -0.81 17.25
N GLU A 429 -21.39 -1.83 17.07
CA GLU A 429 -20.59 -2.41 18.17
C GLU A 429 -19.38 -1.53 18.53
N ALA A 430 -18.97 -0.62 17.63
CA ALA A 430 -17.82 0.26 17.85
C ALA A 430 -18.06 1.17 19.08
N GLN A 431 -17.00 1.41 19.85
CA GLN A 431 -17.10 2.20 21.09
C GLN A 431 -17.35 3.67 20.79
N THR A 432 -16.82 4.18 19.68
CA THR A 432 -17.02 5.57 19.22
C THR A 432 -16.66 6.63 20.28
N ARG A 433 -15.62 6.36 21.09
CA ARG A 433 -15.17 7.31 22.11
C ARG A 433 -14.64 8.59 21.45
N PRO A 434 -15.02 9.79 21.92
CA PRO A 434 -14.46 11.03 21.42
C PRO A 434 -12.94 11.07 21.57
N ASN A 435 -12.26 11.65 20.57
CA ASN A 435 -10.79 11.71 20.48
C ASN A 435 -10.12 10.33 20.59
N PRO A 436 -10.47 9.38 19.71
CA PRO A 436 -9.93 8.02 19.77
C PRO A 436 -8.45 7.96 19.37
N LEU A 437 -7.95 8.93 18.60
CA LEU A 437 -6.58 8.91 18.08
C LEU A 437 -5.64 9.58 19.10
N ARG A 438 -4.61 8.86 19.55
CA ARG A 438 -3.72 9.29 20.64
C ARG A 438 -2.39 9.91 20.19
N TYR A 439 -2.16 10.05 18.88
CA TYR A 439 -0.90 10.55 18.28
C TYR A 439 -0.31 11.85 18.87
N ARG A 440 -1.10 12.64 19.59
CA ARG A 440 -0.69 13.92 20.20
C ARG A 440 -0.48 13.87 21.72
N ARG A 441 -0.58 12.70 22.34
CA ARG A 441 -0.49 12.54 23.80
C ARG A 441 0.94 12.50 24.30
#